data_AF-A0A660WMY5-F1
#
_entry.id   AF-A0A660WMY5-F1
#
_cell.length_a   1.000
_cell.length_b   1.000
_cell.length_c   1.000
_cell.angle_alpha   90.00
_cell.angle_beta   90.00
_cell.angle_gamma   90.00
#
_symmetry.space_group_name_H-M   'P 1'
#
loop_
_entity.id
_entity.type
_entity.pdbx_description
1 polymer ?
#
loop_
_entity_poly.entity_id
_entity_poly.type
_entity_poly.pdbx_seq_one_letter_code
_entity_poly.pdbx_strand_id
1 'polypeptide(L)' 'MKILITYYSFTGNTKKVAQALEKFLKDRGNDVDIQRLLPENESRDFFIQAKQAFLKADVNLKPPIIFDLSGYDLI' A
#
# COMPACT_ATOMS: atom_id res chain seq x y z
N MET A 1 13.49 -14.62 -3.82
CA MET A 1 12.08 -14.55 -4.25
C MET A 1 11.79 -13.12 -4.67
N LYS A 2 10.83 -12.92 -5.56
CA LYS A 2 10.29 -11.61 -5.90
C LYS A 2 9.06 -11.34 -5.03
N ILE A 3 9.10 -10.28 -4.23
CA ILE A 3 8.11 -9.97 -3.20
C ILE A 3 7.52 -8.57 -3.45
N LEU A 4 6.20 -8.42 -3.33
CA LEU A 4 5.54 -7.11 -3.39
C LEU A 4 4.99 -6.74 -2.01
N ILE A 5 5.48 -5.66 -1.40
CA ILE A 5 4.84 -5.08 -0.22
C ILE A 5 3.85 -4.02 -0.67
N THR A 6 2.55 -4.33 -0.65
CA THR A 6 1.49 -3.35 -0.93
C THR A 6 0.85 -2.85 0.36
N TYR A 7 0.66 -1.53 0.50
CA TYR A 7 0.05 -0.97 1.72
C TYR A 7 -0.67 0.35 1.49
N TYR A 8 -1.68 0.61 2.33
CA TYR A 8 -2.25 1.94 2.55
C TYR A 8 -1.75 2.51 3.88
N SER A 9 -1.58 3.83 3.95
CA SER A 9 -1.16 4.50 5.18
C SER A 9 -1.58 5.96 5.17
N PHE A 10 -2.56 6.32 6.01
CA PHE A 10 -2.97 7.72 6.18
C PHE A 10 -1.92 8.52 6.97
N THR A 11 -1.64 8.09 8.22
CA THR A 11 -0.79 8.83 9.16
C THR A 11 0.71 8.50 9.08
N GLY A 12 1.08 7.42 8.39
CA GLY A 12 2.48 7.07 8.11
C GLY A 12 3.07 5.92 8.93
N ASN A 13 2.35 5.39 9.92
CA ASN A 13 2.87 4.28 10.74
C ASN A 13 3.06 3.00 9.92
N THR A 14 2.08 2.63 9.10
CA THR A 14 2.19 1.46 8.21
C THR A 14 3.32 1.64 7.20
N LYS A 15 3.57 2.87 6.72
CA LYS A 15 4.74 3.18 5.88
C LYS A 15 6.05 2.80 6.57
N LYS A 16 6.23 3.14 7.84
CA LYS A 16 7.45 2.81 8.60
C LYS A 16 7.62 1.30 8.74
N VAL A 17 6.54 0.57 9.02
CA VAL A 17 6.56 -0.90 9.10
C VAL A 17 6.91 -1.52 7.74
N ALA A 18 6.29 -1.06 6.67
CA ALA A 18 6.55 -1.53 5.31
C ALA A 18 8.01 -1.30 4.90
N GLN A 19 8.59 -0.14 5.22
CA GLN A 19 10.00 0.16 4.97
C GLN A 19 10.94 -0.70 5.82
N ALA A 20 10.61 -0.95 7.08
CA ALA A 20 11.40 -1.84 7.94
C ALA A 20 11.38 -3.29 7.42
N LEU A 21 10.22 -3.75 6.96
CA LEU A 21 10.06 -5.09 6.38
C LEU A 21 10.76 -5.22 5.03
N GLU A 22 10.65 -4.22 4.16
CA GLU A 22 11.37 -4.14 2.88
C GLU A 22 12.87 -4.32 3.11
N LYS A 23 13.44 -3.54 4.04
CA LYS A 23 14.85 -3.63 4.39
C LYS A 23 15.22 -5.03 4.89
N PHE A 24 14.45 -5.56 5.84
CA PHE A 24 14.69 -6.89 6.41
C PHE A 24 14.68 -8.01 5.36
N LEU A 25 13.78 -7.96 4.39
CA LEU A 25 13.67 -8.96 3.33
C LEU A 25 14.77 -8.79 2.27
N LYS A 26 15.12 -7.55 1.90
CA LYS A 26 16.24 -7.25 1.00
C LYS A 26 17.57 -7.70 1.58
N ASP A 27 17.80 -7.45 2.88
CA ASP A 27 19.02 -7.87 3.61
C ASP A 27 19.19 -9.41 3.60
N ARG A 28 18.12 -10.17 3.33
CA ARG A 28 18.13 -11.64 3.18
C ARG A 28 18.25 -12.12 1.72
N GLY A 29 18.52 -11.22 0.78
CA GLY A 29 18.74 -11.56 -0.63
C GLY A 29 17.46 -11.71 -1.45
N ASN A 30 16.33 -11.15 -1.00
CA ASN A 30 15.10 -11.12 -1.79
C ASN A 30 15.02 -9.87 -2.67
N ASP A 31 14.36 -10.02 -3.82
CA ASP A 31 13.94 -8.89 -4.65
C ASP A 31 12.59 -8.40 -4.11
N VAL A 32 12.53 -7.13 -3.70
CA VAL A 32 11.35 -6.59 -2.99
C VAL A 32 10.95 -5.26 -3.59
N ASP A 33 9.76 -5.24 -4.18
CA ASP A 33 9.06 -4.06 -4.62
C ASP A 33 8.12 -3.57 -3.51
N ILE A 34 7.96 -2.25 -3.40
CA ILE A 34 7.08 -1.63 -2.41
C ILE A 34 6.13 -0.66 -3.11
N GLN A 35 4.82 -0.84 -2.86
CA GLN A 35 3.78 -0.01 -3.44
C GLN A 35 2.88 0.56 -2.36
N ARG A 36 2.77 1.89 -2.32
CA ARG A 36 1.78 2.56 -1.50
C ARG A 36 0.52 2.82 -2.33
N LEU A 37 -0.61 2.29 -1.89
CA LEU A 37 -1.92 2.62 -2.44
C LEU A 37 -2.35 3.98 -1.91
N LEU A 38 -2.75 4.87 -2.82
CA LEU A 38 -3.21 6.22 -2.51
C LEU A 38 -4.52 6.47 -3.25
N PRO A 39 -5.57 6.96 -2.58
CA PRO A 39 -6.74 7.48 -3.28
C PRO A 39 -6.36 8.69 -4.13
N GLU A 40 -7.00 8.88 -5.28
CA GLU A 40 -6.87 10.12 -6.08
C GLU A 40 -7.34 11.34 -5.28
N ASN A 41 -8.46 11.17 -4.56
CA ASN A 41 -9.11 12.21 -3.77
C ASN A 41 -9.23 11.76 -2.29
N GLU A 42 -8.13 11.85 -1.55
CA GLU A 42 -8.13 11.56 -0.12
C GLU A 42 -8.63 12.78 0.67
N SER A 43 -9.82 12.67 1.28
CA SER A 43 -10.30 13.69 2.22
C SER A 43 -9.41 13.73 3.45
N ARG A 44 -9.14 14.92 4.00
CA ARG A 44 -8.48 15.07 5.31
C ARG A 44 -9.46 15.16 6.48
N ASP A 45 -10.75 15.24 6.18
CA ASP A 45 -11.81 15.32 7.18
C ASP A 45 -12.15 13.92 7.71
N PHE A 46 -12.01 13.74 9.02
CA PHE A 46 -12.26 12.48 9.71
C PHE A 46 -13.69 11.96 9.53
N PHE A 47 -14.71 12.82 9.57
CA PHE A 47 -16.10 12.41 9.43
C PHE A 47 -16.42 11.97 8.01
N ILE A 48 -15.81 12.63 7.02
CA ILE A 48 -15.92 12.22 5.61
C ILE A 48 -15.28 10.85 5.41
N GLN A 49 -14.07 10.63 5.94
CA GLN A 49 -13.39 9.33 5.87
C GLN A 49 -14.20 8.23 6.56
N ALA A 50 -14.71 8.49 7.77
CA ALA A 50 -15.51 7.53 8.52
C ALA A 50 -16.80 7.16 7.75
N LYS A 51 -17.46 8.14 7.14
CA LYS A 51 -18.63 7.92 6.30
C LYS A 51 -18.29 7.11 5.05
N GLN A 52 -17.19 7.43 4.35
CA GLN A 52 -16.74 6.70 3.17
C GLN A 52 -16.41 5.24 3.50
N ALA A 53 -15.71 5.00 4.60
CA ALA A 53 -15.39 3.66 5.09
C ALA A 53 -16.65 2.88 5.47
N PHE A 54 -17.58 3.51 6.18
CA PHE A 54 -18.86 2.90 6.56
C PHE A 54 -19.70 2.51 5.33
N LEU A 55 -19.74 3.37 4.32
CA LEU A 55 -20.47 3.14 3.07
C LEU A 55 -19.75 2.23 2.08
N LYS A 56 -18.51 1.80 2.38
CA LYS A 56 -17.64 1.06 1.45
C LYS A 56 -17.59 1.74 0.07
N ALA A 57 -17.49 3.06 0.07
CA ALA A 57 -17.50 3.82 -1.16
C ALA A 57 -16.32 3.40 -2.05
N ASP A 58 -16.59 3.19 -3.33
CA ASP A 58 -15.54 2.94 -4.31
C ASP A 58 -14.58 4.13 -4.36
N VAL A 59 -13.28 3.82 -4.48
CA VAL A 59 -12.22 4.82 -4.53
C VAL A 59 -11.36 4.58 -5.75
N ASN A 60 -11.14 5.65 -6.52
CA ASN A 60 -10.13 5.64 -7.55
C ASN A 60 -8.76 5.75 -6.88
N LEU A 61 -7.85 4.88 -7.28
CA LEU A 61 -6.48 4.89 -6.79
C LEU A 61 -5.58 5.66 -7.76
N LYS A 62 -4.66 6.43 -7.20
CA LYS A 62 -3.72 7.25 -7.96
C LYS A 62 -2.69 6.36 -8.68
N PRO A 63 -2.55 6.46 -10.02
CA PRO A 63 -1.56 5.70 -10.77
C PRO A 63 -0.13 6.20 -10.52
N PRO A 64 0.90 5.35 -10.76
CA PRO A 64 0.82 3.97 -11.25
C PRO A 64 0.57 2.93 -10.14
N ILE A 65 -0.12 1.83 -10.50
CA ILE A 65 -0.44 0.70 -9.59
C ILE A 65 -0.07 -0.62 -10.27
N ILE A 66 0.49 -1.54 -9.49
CA ILE A 66 0.93 -2.85 -9.95
C ILE A 66 -0.26 -3.78 -9.71
N PHE A 67 -1.08 -3.95 -10.75
CA PHE A 67 -2.20 -4.91 -10.72
C PHE A 67 -1.81 -6.29 -11.25
N ASP A 68 -0.74 -6.37 -12.07
CA ASP A 68 -0.19 -7.66 -12.49
C ASP A 68 0.71 -8.21 -11.38
N LEU A 69 0.21 -9.26 -10.75
CA LEU A 69 0.82 -9.93 -9.61
C LEU A 69 1.51 -11.24 -9.99
N SER A 70 1.40 -11.66 -11.26
CA SER A 70 1.86 -12.97 -11.73
C SER A 70 3.36 -13.21 -11.56
N GLY A 71 4.15 -12.13 -11.52
CA GLY A 71 5.60 -12.18 -11.35
C GLY A 71 6.08 -12.24 -9.89
N TYR A 72 5.19 -12.16 -8.89
CA TYR A 72 5.58 -12.18 -7.48
C TYR A 72 5.32 -13.54 -6.85
N ASP A 73 6.30 -14.00 -6.08
CA ASP A 73 6.20 -15.23 -5.29
C ASP A 73 5.44 -15.01 -3.97
N LEU A 74 5.41 -13.77 -3.48
CA LEU A 74 4.81 -13.37 -2.21
C LEU A 74 4.30 -11.92 -2.27
N ILE A 75 3.16 -11.67 -1.62
CA ILE A 75 2.54 -10.34 -1.44
C ILE A 75 2.16 -10.17 0.03
#